data_AF-A0A540VN29-F1
#
_entry.id   AF-A0A540VN29-F1
#
_cell.length_a   1.000
_cell.length_b   1.000
_cell.length_c   1.000
_cell.angle_alpha   90.00
_cell.angle_beta   90.00
_cell.angle_gamma   90.00
#
_symmetry.space_group_name_H-M   'P 1'
#
loop_
_entity.id
_entity.type
_entity.pdbx_description
1 polymer ?
#
loop_
_entity_poly.entity_id
_entity_poly.type
_entity_poly.pdbx_seq_one_letter_code
_entity_poly.pdbx_strand_id
1 'polypeptide(L)'
;MVSKASREYMGRVARFPCVLCEALGMPGVPAEVHHLREGQGTSQRASDYLTASLCPECHRGPQGVHGDRTLLRVAKLDEMDLLAMTIEKVYRGEK
;
A
#
# COMPACT_ATOMS: atom_id res chain seq x y z
N MET A 1 3.54 3.77 19.40
CA MET A 1 3.08 5.15 19.68
C MET A 1 3.13 5.92 18.37
N VAL A 2 2.03 6.54 17.93
CA VAL A 2 2.00 7.32 16.70
C VAL A 2 2.86 8.57 16.91
N SER A 3 3.88 8.77 16.08
CA SER A 3 4.74 9.96 16.15
C SER A 3 4.28 10.98 15.11
N LYS A 4 4.71 12.24 15.26
CA LYS A 4 4.49 13.26 14.22
C LYS A 4 5.07 12.80 12.88
N ALA A 5 6.28 12.24 12.89
CA ALA A 5 6.96 11.73 11.71
C ALA A 5 6.20 10.56 11.04
N SER A 6 5.66 9.62 11.83
CA SER A 6 4.92 8.48 11.25
C SER A 6 3.60 8.92 10.63
N ARG A 7 2.93 9.91 11.23
CA ARG A 7 1.73 10.55 10.64
C ARG A 7 2.04 11.30 9.35
N GLU A 8 3.15 12.05 9.31
CA GLU A 8 3.60 12.75 8.10
C GLU A 8 3.97 11.76 6.98
N TYR A 9 4.64 10.65 7.32
CA TYR A 9 4.94 9.58 6.37
C TYR A 9 3.68 8.99 5.75
N MET A 10 2.71 8.55 6.56
CA MET A 10 1.43 8.03 6.07
C MET A 10 0.67 9.08 5.22
N GLY A 11 0.76 10.36 5.61
CA GLY A 11 0.20 11.46 4.83
C GLY A 11 0.87 11.67 3.47
N ARG A 12 2.14 11.26 3.30
CA ARG A 12 2.81 11.21 1.99
C ARG A 12 2.37 9.99 1.21
N VAL A 13 2.33 8.81 1.83
CA VAL A 13 1.85 7.56 1.21
C VAL A 13 0.47 7.76 0.58
N ALA A 14 -0.48 8.33 1.31
CA ALA A 14 -1.84 8.59 0.83
C ALA A 14 -1.96 9.56 -0.36
N ARG A 15 -0.88 10.27 -0.73
CA ARG A 15 -0.89 11.22 -1.86
C ARG A 15 -0.46 10.60 -3.17
N PHE A 16 0.15 9.41 -3.14
CA PHE A 16 0.59 8.72 -4.34
C PHE A 16 -0.54 7.88 -4.92
N PRO A 17 -0.56 7.63 -6.24
CA PRO A 17 -1.52 6.70 -6.82
C PRO A 17 -1.35 5.28 -6.27
N CYS A 18 -2.37 4.45 -6.49
CA CYS A 18 -2.36 3.04 -6.13
C CYS A 18 -1.24 2.30 -6.87
N VAL A 19 -0.25 1.81 -6.13
CA VAL A 19 0.91 1.11 -6.73
C VAL A 19 0.52 -0.21 -7.41
N LEU A 20 -0.53 -0.88 -6.92
CA LEU A 20 -1.05 -2.09 -7.56
C LEU A 20 -1.78 -1.77 -8.87
N CYS A 21 -2.57 -0.70 -8.92
CA CYS A 21 -3.22 -0.28 -10.18
C CYS A 21 -2.18 0.10 -11.23
N GLU A 22 -1.12 0.82 -10.84
CA GLU A 22 -0.02 1.14 -11.75
C GLU A 22 0.68 -0.11 -12.30
N ALA A 23 0.98 -1.09 -11.44
CA ALA A 23 1.54 -2.38 -11.87
C ALA A 23 0.64 -3.11 -12.87
N LEU A 24 -0.67 -2.90 -12.76
CA LEU A 24 -1.70 -3.44 -13.67
C LEU A 24 -1.96 -2.54 -14.89
N GLY A 25 -1.17 -1.49 -15.11
CA GLY A 25 -1.30 -0.60 -16.26
C GLY A 25 -2.38 0.48 -16.14
N MET A 26 -2.87 0.75 -14.92
CA MET A 26 -3.87 1.77 -14.62
C MET A 26 -3.28 2.87 -13.70
N PRO A 27 -2.49 3.81 -14.23
CA PRO A 27 -1.86 4.85 -13.42
C PRO A 27 -2.84 5.91 -12.93
N GLY A 28 -2.45 6.63 -11.87
CA GLY A 28 -3.20 7.81 -11.37
C GLY A 28 -4.43 7.51 -10.52
N VAL A 29 -4.71 6.24 -10.20
CA VAL A 29 -5.85 5.87 -9.35
C VAL A 29 -5.63 6.36 -7.91
N PRO A 30 -6.52 7.19 -7.33
CA PRO A 30 -6.36 7.70 -5.96
C PRO A 30 -6.32 6.59 -4.92
N ALA A 31 -5.52 6.78 -3.88
CA ALA A 31 -5.22 5.76 -2.89
C ALA A 31 -5.46 6.20 -1.45
N GLU A 32 -5.53 5.21 -0.57
CA GLU A 32 -5.50 5.32 0.87
C GLU A 32 -4.33 4.51 1.43
N VAL A 33 -4.06 4.67 2.73
CA VAL A 33 -2.97 3.97 3.41
C VAL A 33 -3.40 2.55 3.75
N HIS A 34 -2.64 1.57 3.29
CA HIS A 34 -2.75 0.17 3.69
C HIS A 34 -1.60 -0.20 4.60
N HIS A 35 -1.87 -0.72 5.80
CA HIS A 35 -0.84 -1.32 6.67
C HIS A 35 -0.59 -2.77 6.28
N LEU A 36 0.67 -3.12 6.03
CA LEU A 36 1.06 -4.49 5.68
C LEU A 36 0.65 -5.48 6.78
N ARG A 37 0.27 -6.69 6.35
CA ARG A 37 -0.06 -7.84 7.20
C ARG A 37 1.00 -8.93 7.14
N GLU A 38 1.83 -8.93 6.11
CA GLU A 38 2.95 -9.87 5.97
C GLU A 38 3.85 -9.84 7.21
N GLY A 39 4.10 -11.03 7.79
CA GLY A 39 4.91 -11.20 9.00
C GLY A 39 4.26 -10.70 10.30
N GLN A 40 3.02 -10.20 10.29
CA GLN A 40 2.35 -9.69 11.49
C GLN A 40 1.49 -10.77 12.16
N GLY A 41 1.65 -10.93 13.47
CA GLY A 41 0.82 -11.84 14.27
C GLY A 41 -0.64 -11.37 14.36
N THR A 42 -1.55 -12.30 14.67
CA THR A 42 -2.95 -11.98 14.94
C THR A 42 -3.04 -10.91 16.03
N SER A 43 -3.83 -9.86 15.79
CA SER A 43 -4.00 -8.70 16.69
C SER A 43 -2.81 -7.74 16.82
N GLN A 44 -1.74 -7.94 16.04
CA GLN A 44 -0.64 -6.97 15.98
C GLN A 44 -0.92 -5.90 14.93
N ARG A 45 -0.69 -4.64 15.33
CA ARG A 45 -0.71 -3.50 14.43
C ARG A 45 0.67 -3.36 13.80
N ALA A 46 0.75 -3.37 12.48
CA ALA A 46 1.98 -3.10 11.76
C ALA A 46 2.48 -1.68 12.02
N SER A 47 3.79 -1.48 11.85
CA SER A 47 4.38 -0.15 11.90
C SER A 47 3.71 0.79 10.90
N ASP A 48 3.50 2.06 11.27
CA ASP A 48 3.01 3.10 10.36
C ASP A 48 3.95 3.33 9.16
N TYR A 49 5.21 2.90 9.27
CA TYR A 49 6.19 2.92 8.18
C TYR A 49 6.11 1.71 7.25
N LEU A 50 5.43 0.64 7.68
CA LEU A 50 5.14 -0.53 6.85
C LEU A 50 3.75 -0.35 6.24
N THR A 51 3.64 0.66 5.37
CA THR A 51 2.40 0.98 4.67
C THR A 51 2.60 1.13 3.17
N ALA A 52 1.59 0.72 2.41
CA ALA A 52 1.52 0.83 0.96
C ALA A 52 0.39 1.77 0.52
N SER A 53 0.54 2.38 -0.66
CA SER A 53 -0.49 3.23 -1.28
C SER A 53 -1.44 2.40 -2.13
N LEU A 54 -2.67 2.15 -1.67
CA LEU A 54 -3.66 1.32 -2.38
C LEU A 54 -5.02 2.02 -2.50
N CYS A 55 -5.66 1.92 -3.66
CA CYS A 55 -7.04 2.37 -3.81
C CYS A 55 -8.01 1.50 -3.00
N PRO A 56 -9.22 1.98 -2.65
CA PRO A 56 -10.18 1.20 -1.86
C PRO A 56 -10.46 -0.20 -2.45
N GLU A 57 -10.49 -0.33 -3.78
CA GLU A 57 -10.72 -1.62 -4.46
C GLU A 57 -9.53 -2.58 -4.27
N CYS A 58 -8.30 -2.12 -4.50
CA CYS A 58 -7.09 -2.92 -4.29
C CYS A 58 -6.80 -3.18 -2.80
N HIS A 59 -7.29 -2.32 -1.91
CA HIS A 59 -7.09 -2.44 -0.47
C HIS A 59 -8.10 -3.39 0.17
N ARG A 60 -9.39 -3.05 0.07
CA ARG A 60 -10.50 -3.68 0.80
C ARG A 60 -11.57 -4.29 -0.11
N GLY A 61 -11.43 -4.15 -1.44
CA GLY A 61 -12.33 -4.78 -2.39
C GLY A 61 -12.23 -6.30 -2.37
N PRO A 62 -13.22 -7.03 -2.94
CA PRO A 62 -13.27 -8.50 -2.89
C PRO A 62 -12.00 -9.17 -3.41
N GLN A 63 -11.33 -8.56 -4.39
CA GLN A 63 -10.10 -9.08 -5.00
C GLN A 63 -8.81 -8.40 -4.50
N GLY A 64 -8.94 -7.46 -3.57
CA GLY A 64 -7.85 -6.68 -2.99
C GLY A 64 -7.05 -7.44 -1.92
N VAL A 65 -6.12 -6.73 -1.28
CA VAL A 65 -5.20 -7.30 -0.27
C VAL A 65 -5.95 -7.89 0.94
N HIS A 66 -7.01 -7.21 1.39
CA HIS A 66 -7.87 -7.72 2.47
C HIS A 66 -9.01 -8.65 1.99
N GLY A 67 -9.14 -8.83 0.68
CA GLY A 67 -10.06 -9.79 0.05
C GLY A 67 -9.37 -11.12 -0.26
N ASP A 68 -9.60 -11.65 -1.45
CA ASP A 68 -9.03 -12.93 -1.92
C ASP A 68 -7.65 -12.81 -2.59
N ARG A 69 -7.09 -11.58 -2.64
CA ARG A 69 -5.78 -11.26 -3.22
C ARG A 69 -5.62 -11.67 -4.69
N THR A 70 -6.70 -11.80 -5.45
CA THR A 70 -6.64 -12.13 -6.89
C THR A 70 -5.82 -11.09 -7.65
N LEU A 71 -5.99 -9.80 -7.36
CA LEU A 71 -5.25 -8.74 -8.08
C LEU A 71 -3.73 -8.83 -7.87
N LEU A 72 -3.28 -9.24 -6.66
CA LEU A 72 -1.87 -9.47 -6.37
C LEU A 72 -1.32 -10.65 -7.18
N ARG A 73 -2.08 -11.74 -7.25
CA ARG A 73 -1.71 -12.92 -8.06
C ARG A 73 -1.64 -12.60 -9.55
N VAL A 74 -2.57 -11.79 -10.07
CA VAL A 74 -2.55 -11.33 -11.47
C VAL A 74 -1.33 -10.46 -11.74
N ALA A 75 -1.01 -9.52 -10.84
CA ALA A 75 0.17 -8.67 -10.94
C ALA A 75 1.48 -9.43 -10.68
N LYS A 76 1.41 -10.64 -10.11
CA LYS A 76 2.55 -11.43 -9.60
C LYS A 76 3.38 -10.68 -8.57
N LEU A 77 2.68 -10.00 -7.65
CA LEU A 77 3.27 -9.22 -6.57
C LEU A 77 2.79 -9.72 -5.21
N ASP A 78 3.58 -9.49 -4.17
CA ASP A 78 3.19 -9.64 -2.77
C ASP A 78 3.11 -8.28 -2.03
N GLU A 79 2.90 -8.29 -0.72
CA GLU A 79 2.83 -7.04 0.05
C GLU A 79 4.19 -6.35 0.19
N MET A 80 5.29 -7.10 0.14
CA MET A 80 6.64 -6.56 0.19
C MET A 80 6.99 -5.82 -1.10
N ASP A 81 6.54 -6.33 -2.25
CA ASP A 81 6.65 -5.62 -3.53
C ASP A 81 5.87 -4.30 -3.49
N LEU A 82 4.62 -4.31 -3.00
CA LEU A 82 3.81 -3.09 -2.87
C LEU A 82 4.45 -2.07 -1.93
N LEU A 83 5.10 -2.54 -0.85
CA LEU A 83 5.88 -1.69 0.03
C LEU A 83 7.09 -1.08 -0.68
N ALA A 84 7.86 -1.89 -1.42
CA ALA A 84 9.04 -1.43 -2.15
C ALA A 84 8.67 -0.34 -3.17
N MET A 85 7.62 -0.57 -3.97
CA MET A 85 7.09 0.41 -4.93
C MET A 85 6.63 1.71 -4.24
N THR A 86 5.97 1.59 -3.09
CA THR A 86 5.53 2.76 -2.32
C THR A 86 6.72 3.56 -1.78
N ILE A 87 7.74 2.89 -1.23
CA ILE A 87 8.95 3.53 -0.72
C ILE A 87 9.69 4.25 -1.84
N GLU A 88 9.82 3.62 -3.00
CA GLU A 88 10.45 4.23 -4.18
C GLU A 88 9.75 5.56 -4.56
N LYS A 89 8.42 5.56 -4.63
CA LYS A 89 7.65 6.79 -4.90
C LYS A 89 7.84 7.85 -3.84
N VAL A 90 7.78 7.48 -2.57
CA VAL A 90 7.98 8.41 -1.45
C VAL A 90 9.37 9.03 -1.49
N TYR A 91 10.40 8.25 -1.85
CA TYR A 91 11.78 8.72 -1.93
C TYR A 91 12.02 9.63 -3.13
N ARG A 92 11.50 9.26 -4.31
CA ARG A 92 11.63 10.04 -5.54
C ARG A 92 10.79 11.33 -5.52
N GLY A 93 9.68 11.33 -4.77
CA GLY A 93 8.75 12.47 -4.73
C GLY A 93 7.93 12.65 -6.02
N GLU A 94 7.95 11.64 -6.90
CA GLU A 94 7.23 11.62 -8.17
C GLU A 94 5.77 11.22 -7.95
N LYS A 95 4.84 12.13 -8.27
CA LYS A 95 3.40 11.90 -8.18
C LYS A 95 2.84 11.30 -9.45
#